data_AF-A0A5J4TX41-F1
#
_entry.id   AF-A0A5J4TX41-F1
#
_cell.length_a   1.000
_cell.length_b   1.000
_cell.length_c   1.000
_cell.angle_alpha   90.00
_cell.angle_beta   90.00
_cell.angle_gamma   90.00
#
_symmetry.space_group_name_H-M   'P 1'
#
loop_
_entity.id
_entity.type
_entity.pdbx_description
1 polymer ?
#
loop_
_entity_poly.entity_id
_entity_poly.type
_entity_poly.pdbx_seq_one_letter_code
_entity_poly.pdbx_strand_id
1 'polypeptide(L)'
;MFNLNKGRAALPLVGLVNSILLLAEQQKWKVEAQHIPGVMNKEPDSLSRLDRSGDYAINKDILHTALMKLKVEITMDAFATRINRQHRKFCSVTKDIWAMARDGLSISWENQTPLLHPPIPLLLRTIRKVKEDQVRTAVIIAPKWPGQYWYTELLEITVQMIRLGQSEQVLIPGERLFRFLLEDYGLKQAVVQRIVEAWHGQWRRHVSALTILAKYLEQNNQQWKELRALEQPSAFMANFLSYQMEQGASDNSLKSCRGALAVLLSFIGYKEEEVHSKLVAQLMKPVLMRTRHRDREIEQWDLNILLEQIVKEEVELLRSNLSIEETMTVSLTLCMIFTVARLAELFRATLINETEKEITLETVILKKPPRIIELKLKKALDQRVCPVRWWKAWYNNRDKDLNPTTGYLWNTSKLNRTNSPDSLSKRIRSLMQKAGIARGFTVTSVRSATITKLINMGANATAVDRFTHHSDVASTVRQYYDKN
;
A
#
# COMPACT_ATOMS: atom_id res chain seq x y z
N MET A 1 8.37 23.08 -25.31
CA MET A 1 9.53 22.68 -26.14
C MET A 1 10.19 23.96 -26.61
N PHE A 2 11.48 24.14 -26.36
CA PHE A 2 12.21 25.41 -26.50
C PHE A 2 13.31 25.29 -27.55
N ASN A 3 13.54 26.34 -28.34
CA ASN A 3 14.63 26.38 -29.32
C ASN A 3 15.22 27.80 -29.38
N LEU A 4 16.34 28.01 -28.69
CA LEU A 4 17.12 29.26 -28.65
C LEU A 4 17.55 29.71 -30.04
N ASN A 5 17.96 28.77 -30.90
CA ASN A 5 18.45 29.08 -32.25
C ASN A 5 17.34 29.58 -33.19
N LYS A 6 16.07 29.45 -32.81
CA LYS A 6 14.90 29.89 -33.59
C LYS A 6 14.12 31.04 -32.94
N GLY A 7 14.56 31.57 -31.79
CA GLY A 7 13.87 32.63 -31.06
C GLY A 7 12.45 32.26 -30.61
N ARG A 8 12.13 30.95 -30.47
CA ARG A 8 10.77 30.50 -30.10
C ARG A 8 10.74 29.99 -28.66
N ALA A 9 9.97 30.69 -27.83
CA ALA A 9 9.62 30.30 -26.47
C ALA A 9 8.10 30.14 -26.33
N ALA A 10 7.65 29.38 -25.33
CA ALA A 10 6.23 29.38 -24.96
C ALA A 10 5.84 30.76 -24.42
N LEU A 11 4.61 31.21 -24.69
CA LEU A 11 4.06 32.54 -24.34
C LEU A 11 4.48 33.10 -22.95
N PRO A 12 4.48 32.30 -21.86
CA PRO A 12 4.86 32.80 -20.53
C PRO A 12 6.34 33.17 -20.37
N LEU A 13 7.21 32.69 -21.26
CA LEU A 13 8.67 32.80 -21.14
C LEU A 13 9.29 33.78 -22.13
N VAL A 14 8.50 34.35 -23.05
CA VAL A 14 8.98 35.25 -24.11
C VAL A 14 9.64 36.51 -23.53
N GLY A 15 9.05 37.11 -22.50
CA GLY A 15 9.61 38.32 -21.87
C GLY A 15 10.99 38.10 -21.27
N LEU A 16 11.17 37.01 -20.51
CA LEU A 16 12.44 36.67 -19.89
C LEU A 16 13.53 36.35 -20.93
N VAL A 17 13.15 35.63 -22.00
CA VAL A 17 14.08 35.27 -23.07
C VAL A 17 14.54 36.51 -23.84
N ASN A 18 13.64 37.45 -24.12
CA ASN A 18 14.02 38.71 -24.78
C ASN A 18 14.98 39.52 -23.91
N SER A 19 14.78 39.57 -22.59
CA SER A 19 15.70 40.23 -21.67
C SER A 19 17.09 39.58 -21.66
N ILE A 20 17.17 38.25 -21.74
CA ILE A 20 18.45 37.51 -21.79
C ILE A 20 19.19 37.77 -23.11
N LEU A 21 18.46 37.78 -24.24
CA LEU A 21 19.05 38.06 -25.56
C LEU A 21 19.51 39.52 -25.68
N LEU A 22 18.72 40.47 -25.18
CA LEU A 22 19.11 41.90 -25.11
C LEU A 22 20.36 42.11 -24.25
N LEU A 23 20.44 41.44 -23.10
CA LEU A 23 21.61 41.49 -22.25
C LEU A 23 22.85 40.90 -22.94
N ALA A 24 22.69 39.75 -23.60
CA ALA A 24 23.77 39.13 -24.36
C ALA A 24 24.27 40.03 -25.49
N GLU A 25 23.36 40.71 -26.19
CA GLU A 25 23.70 41.67 -27.25
C GLU A 25 24.43 42.90 -26.71
N GLN A 26 23.94 43.50 -25.62
CA GLN A 26 24.59 44.63 -24.94
C GLN A 26 26.00 44.30 -24.44
N GLN A 27 26.20 43.07 -23.97
CA GLN A 27 27.50 42.59 -23.45
C GLN A 27 28.38 41.95 -24.53
N LYS A 28 27.94 41.95 -25.80
CA LYS A 28 28.62 41.29 -26.95
C LYS A 28 28.92 39.80 -26.71
N TRP A 29 28.06 39.11 -25.98
CA TRP A 29 28.17 37.68 -25.74
C TRP A 29 27.61 36.88 -26.91
N LYS A 30 28.33 35.83 -27.31
CA LYS A 30 27.83 34.85 -28.27
C LYS A 30 27.19 33.70 -27.50
N VAL A 31 25.86 33.57 -27.60
CA VAL A 31 25.11 32.50 -26.92
C VAL A 31 24.84 31.38 -27.92
N GLU A 32 25.41 30.20 -27.67
CA GLU A 32 25.16 28.99 -28.47
C GLU A 32 24.46 27.94 -27.61
N ALA A 33 23.34 27.39 -28.10
CA ALA A 33 22.64 26.30 -27.45
C ALA A 33 23.15 24.96 -27.97
N GLN A 34 23.91 24.23 -27.16
CA GLN A 34 24.37 22.88 -27.51
C GLN A 34 23.41 21.83 -26.93
N HIS A 35 22.88 20.98 -27.81
CA HIS A 35 22.05 19.84 -27.39
C HIS A 35 22.95 18.74 -26.81
N ILE A 36 22.79 18.44 -25.51
CA ILE A 36 23.45 17.30 -24.87
C ILE A 36 22.66 16.03 -25.23
N PRO A 37 23.26 15.03 -25.92
CA PRO A 37 22.59 13.77 -26.22
C PRO A 37 22.12 13.07 -24.94
N GLY A 38 20.88 12.57 -24.90
CA GLY A 38 20.28 11.95 -23.70
C GLY A 38 21.06 10.78 -23.09
N VAL A 39 22.02 10.21 -23.82
CA VAL A 39 22.93 9.16 -23.36
C VAL A 39 23.87 9.64 -22.24
N MET A 40 24.20 10.94 -22.21
CA MET A 40 25.05 11.59 -21.20
C MET A 40 24.24 12.27 -20.08
N ASN A 41 22.91 12.33 -20.22
CA ASN A 41 21.99 13.01 -19.31
C ASN A 41 21.00 12.01 -18.66
N LYS A 42 21.41 10.75 -18.48
CA LYS A 42 20.53 9.66 -18.02
C LYS A 42 19.90 9.92 -16.66
N GLU A 43 20.65 10.42 -15.67
CA GLU A 43 20.13 10.65 -14.33
C GLU A 43 19.14 11.83 -14.25
N PRO A 44 19.46 13.03 -14.78
CA PRO A 44 18.52 14.16 -14.77
C PRO A 44 17.34 13.97 -15.72
N ASP A 45 17.51 13.31 -16.87
CA ASP A 45 16.40 13.02 -17.80
C ASP A 45 15.47 11.93 -17.24
N SER A 46 16.02 10.91 -16.56
CA SER A 46 15.21 9.92 -15.84
C SER A 46 14.46 10.58 -14.69
N LEU A 47 15.11 11.40 -13.86
CA LEU A 47 14.49 12.09 -12.72
C LEU A 47 13.52 13.22 -13.12
N SER A 48 13.72 13.86 -14.28
CA SER A 48 12.79 14.88 -14.83
C SER A 48 11.62 14.28 -15.63
N ARG A 49 11.70 13.02 -16.09
CA ARG A 49 10.54 12.29 -16.65
C ARG A 49 9.65 11.68 -15.56
N LEU A 50 10.26 11.36 -14.42
CA LEU A 50 9.61 10.97 -13.16
C LEU A 50 8.77 12.12 -12.54
N ASP A 51 9.08 13.35 -12.91
CA ASP A 51 8.62 14.63 -12.37
C ASP A 51 7.10 14.93 -12.38
N ARG A 52 6.31 14.19 -13.16
CA ARG A 52 4.86 14.46 -13.27
C ARG A 52 3.98 13.70 -12.29
N SER A 53 4.52 12.70 -11.59
CA SER A 53 3.69 11.74 -10.83
C SER A 53 3.72 11.92 -9.31
N GLY A 54 4.73 12.57 -8.71
CA GLY A 54 4.74 12.85 -7.27
C GLY A 54 4.75 11.62 -6.34
N ASP A 55 4.98 10.41 -6.88
CA ASP A 55 4.74 9.15 -6.19
C ASP A 55 6.00 8.51 -5.57
N TYR A 56 7.13 9.22 -5.48
CA TYR A 56 8.38 8.66 -4.95
C TYR A 56 8.38 8.54 -3.43
N ALA A 57 8.59 7.32 -2.93
CA ALA A 57 8.86 7.06 -1.52
C ALA A 57 10.37 6.88 -1.30
N ILE A 58 10.94 7.67 -0.38
CA ILE A 58 12.26 7.38 0.17
C ILE A 58 12.16 6.13 1.06
N ASN A 59 13.17 5.27 0.99
CA ASN A 59 13.29 4.15 1.90
C ASN A 59 13.24 4.63 3.37
N LYS A 60 12.33 4.07 4.16
CA LYS A 60 12.07 4.51 5.54
C LYS A 60 13.29 4.36 6.45
N ASP A 61 14.09 3.32 6.25
CA ASP A 61 15.27 3.05 7.10
C ASP A 61 16.39 4.06 6.80
N ILE A 62 16.56 4.41 5.52
CA ILE A 62 17.52 5.45 5.08
C ILE A 62 17.09 6.81 5.63
N LEU A 63 15.81 7.16 5.48
CA LEU A 63 15.28 8.41 6.01
C LEU A 63 15.41 8.47 7.53
N HIS A 64 15.05 7.39 8.23
CA HIS A 64 15.17 7.31 9.68
C HIS A 64 16.63 7.48 10.14
N THR A 65 17.58 6.81 9.49
CA THR A 65 19.01 6.95 9.77
C THR A 65 19.50 8.38 9.54
N ALA A 66 19.03 9.03 8.47
CA ALA A 66 19.38 10.41 8.17
C ALA A 66 18.81 11.39 9.22
N LEU A 67 17.55 11.24 9.59
CA LEU A 67 16.89 12.05 10.62
C LEU A 67 17.58 11.90 11.98
N MET A 68 17.97 10.68 12.36
CA MET A 68 18.75 10.42 13.58
C MET A 68 20.11 11.11 13.56
N LYS A 69 20.83 11.10 12.43
CA LYS A 69 22.11 11.79 12.27
C LYS A 69 21.98 13.31 12.28
N LEU A 70 20.89 13.84 11.70
CA LEU A 70 20.54 15.26 11.76
C LEU A 70 20.02 15.69 13.13
N LYS A 71 19.62 14.73 13.99
CA LYS A 71 18.95 14.97 15.28
C LYS A 71 17.68 15.81 15.11
N VAL A 72 16.90 15.49 14.06
CA VAL A 72 15.64 16.19 13.74
C VAL A 72 14.47 15.21 13.79
N GLU A 73 13.39 15.61 14.45
CA GLU A 73 12.11 14.91 14.42
C GLU A 73 11.13 15.66 13.51
N ILE A 74 10.60 14.99 12.49
CA ILE A 74 9.65 15.59 11.56
C ILE A 74 8.23 15.59 12.14
N THR A 75 7.45 16.66 11.91
CA THR A 75 6.07 16.77 12.40
C THR A 75 5.02 16.63 11.29
N MET A 76 5.43 16.68 10.03
CA MET A 76 4.57 16.48 8.87
C MET A 76 5.35 16.09 7.60
N ASP A 77 4.63 15.60 6.61
CA ASP A 77 5.14 15.27 5.27
C ASP A 77 4.36 16.04 4.19
N ALA A 78 4.96 17.09 3.63
CA ALA A 78 4.24 18.06 2.80
C ALA A 78 3.94 17.58 1.37
N PHE A 79 4.59 16.50 0.91
CA PHE A 79 4.51 16.03 -0.47
C PHE A 79 4.40 14.51 -0.53
N ALA A 80 3.27 13.97 -0.07
CA ALA A 80 3.07 12.54 0.02
C ALA A 80 1.64 12.10 -0.28
N THR A 81 1.49 10.87 -0.75
CA THR A 81 0.23 10.15 -0.73
C THR A 81 0.05 9.41 0.59
N ARG A 82 -1.17 8.95 0.88
CA ARG A 82 -1.43 8.09 2.05
C ARG A 82 -0.55 6.84 2.09
N ILE A 83 -0.07 6.38 0.93
CA ILE A 83 0.71 5.14 0.80
C ILE A 83 2.18 5.37 1.12
N ASN A 84 2.77 6.48 0.64
CA ASN A 84 4.20 6.76 0.76
C ASN A 84 4.58 7.74 1.90
N ARG A 85 3.58 8.30 2.62
CA ARG A 85 3.82 9.21 3.75
C ARG A 85 4.83 8.68 4.77
N GLN A 86 5.71 9.58 5.19
CA GLN A 86 6.71 9.36 6.23
C GLN A 86 6.24 9.85 7.60
N HIS A 87 5.17 10.66 7.63
CA HIS A 87 4.54 11.11 8.85
C HIS A 87 3.00 10.97 8.79
N ARG A 88 2.34 11.00 9.96
CA ARG A 88 0.86 10.87 10.04
C ARG A 88 0.13 12.09 9.49
N LYS A 89 0.69 13.28 9.71
CA LYS A 89 0.25 14.56 9.15
C LYS A 89 0.90 14.71 7.77
N PHE A 90 0.11 14.75 6.71
CA PHE A 90 0.64 14.82 5.35
C PHE A 90 -0.28 15.59 4.38
N CYS A 91 0.26 16.07 3.25
CA CYS A 91 -0.50 16.72 2.18
C CYS A 91 -0.36 15.93 0.87
N SER A 92 -1.46 15.76 0.13
CA SER A 92 -1.56 14.89 -1.05
C SER A 92 -2.25 15.59 -2.21
N VAL A 93 -1.61 15.62 -3.38
CA VAL A 93 -2.18 16.23 -4.61
C VAL A 93 -3.45 15.50 -5.08
N THR A 94 -3.54 14.20 -4.81
CA THR A 94 -4.76 13.42 -5.06
C THR A 94 -5.78 13.62 -3.93
N LYS A 95 -7.08 13.53 -4.26
CA LYS A 95 -8.17 13.67 -3.29
C LYS A 95 -8.10 12.53 -2.26
N ASP A 96 -7.51 12.82 -1.10
CA ASP A 96 -7.44 11.93 0.05
C ASP A 96 -8.06 12.63 1.26
N ILE A 97 -9.03 11.98 1.91
CA ILE A 97 -9.75 12.56 3.05
C ILE A 97 -8.87 12.71 4.31
N TRP A 98 -7.70 12.07 4.35
CA TRP A 98 -6.76 12.12 5.47
C TRP A 98 -5.59 13.08 5.21
N ALA A 99 -5.51 13.66 4.01
CA ALA A 99 -4.53 14.69 3.72
C ALA A 99 -4.99 16.00 4.37
N MET A 100 -4.06 16.70 5.04
CA MET A 100 -4.33 17.99 5.67
C MET A 100 -4.71 19.05 4.64
N ALA A 101 -4.14 18.95 3.44
CA ALA A 101 -4.47 19.77 2.30
C ALA A 101 -4.15 19.03 1.00
N ARG A 102 -4.78 19.47 -0.09
CA ARG A 102 -4.45 18.98 -1.43
C ARG A 102 -3.11 19.53 -1.93
N ASP A 103 -2.84 20.79 -1.63
CA ASP A 103 -1.59 21.44 -1.98
C ASP A 103 -0.77 21.68 -0.70
N GLY A 104 0.38 21.02 -0.58
CA GLY A 104 1.29 21.22 0.55
C GLY A 104 1.85 22.64 0.62
N LEU A 105 1.90 23.36 -0.51
CA LEU A 105 2.35 24.74 -0.58
C LEU A 105 1.27 25.75 -0.15
N SER A 106 0.00 25.33 -0.06
CA SER A 106 -1.11 26.23 0.30
C SER A 106 -1.35 26.36 1.80
N ILE A 107 -0.66 25.57 2.62
CA ILE A 107 -0.78 25.62 4.08
C ILE A 107 0.43 26.34 4.70
N SER A 108 0.23 26.95 5.86
CA SER A 108 1.35 27.48 6.66
C SER A 108 2.17 26.32 7.23
N TRP A 109 3.49 26.44 7.15
CA TRP A 109 4.46 25.55 7.82
C TRP A 109 5.01 26.14 9.12
N GLU A 110 4.45 27.28 9.56
CA GLU A 110 4.79 27.90 10.83
C GLU A 110 4.56 26.92 11.99
N ASN A 111 5.51 26.86 12.92
CA ASN A 111 5.50 25.92 14.05
C ASN A 111 5.48 24.42 13.67
N GLN A 112 5.87 24.07 12.43
CA GLN A 112 6.09 22.68 12.01
C GLN A 112 7.58 22.41 11.75
N THR A 113 7.94 21.13 11.74
CA THR A 113 9.19 20.62 11.18
C THR A 113 8.87 19.76 9.96
N PRO A 114 8.63 20.38 8.79
CA PRO A 114 8.14 19.66 7.63
C PRO A 114 9.24 18.83 6.98
N LEU A 115 8.88 17.62 6.57
CA LEU A 115 9.61 16.87 5.56
C LEU A 115 9.16 17.37 4.18
N LEU A 116 10.12 17.87 3.41
CA LEU A 116 9.93 18.48 2.10
C LEU A 116 10.66 17.65 1.06
N HIS A 117 9.92 16.78 0.37
CA HIS A 117 10.41 16.02 -0.79
C HIS A 117 9.52 16.29 -2.02
N PRO A 118 9.50 17.54 -2.53
CA PRO A 118 8.63 17.92 -3.63
C PRO A 118 9.13 17.36 -4.98
N PRO A 119 8.25 17.29 -6.00
CA PRO A 119 8.67 17.26 -7.40
C PRO A 119 9.67 18.38 -7.73
N ILE A 120 10.60 18.12 -8.65
CA ILE A 120 11.76 18.99 -8.90
C ILE A 120 11.38 20.43 -9.33
N PRO A 121 10.35 20.67 -10.17
CA PRO A 121 9.88 22.01 -10.53
C PRO A 121 9.35 22.81 -9.34
N LEU A 122 8.85 22.12 -8.31
CA LEU A 122 8.32 22.76 -7.11
C LEU A 122 9.41 23.05 -6.08
N LEU A 123 10.65 22.60 -6.31
CA LEU A 123 11.73 22.68 -5.34
C LEU A 123 12.13 24.13 -5.04
N LEU A 124 12.25 24.99 -6.07
CA LEU A 124 12.46 26.43 -5.88
C LEU A 124 11.34 27.08 -5.06
N ARG A 125 10.09 26.81 -5.43
CA ARG A 125 8.92 27.38 -4.74
C ARG A 125 8.84 26.89 -3.29
N THR A 126 9.22 25.65 -3.04
CA THR A 126 9.32 25.05 -1.71
C THR A 126 10.40 25.75 -0.87
N ILE A 127 11.59 25.98 -1.43
CA ILE A 127 12.68 26.71 -0.77
C ILE A 127 12.25 28.13 -0.40
N ARG A 128 11.62 28.85 -1.34
CA ARG A 128 11.12 30.21 -1.10
C ARG A 128 10.04 30.23 -0.02
N LYS A 129 9.13 29.26 -0.05
CA LYS A 129 8.12 29.13 1.00
C LYS A 129 8.72 28.88 2.38
N VAL A 130 9.80 28.11 2.49
CA VAL A 130 10.53 27.95 3.78
C VAL A 130 11.02 29.30 4.31
N LYS A 131 11.51 30.19 3.42
CA LYS A 131 11.93 31.55 3.77
C LYS A 131 10.73 32.44 4.13
N GLU A 132 9.68 32.41 3.32
CA GLU A 132 8.45 33.22 3.48
C GLU A 132 7.71 32.89 4.78
N ASP A 133 7.51 31.61 5.09
CA ASP A 133 6.85 31.13 6.32
C ASP A 133 7.78 31.20 7.55
N GLN A 134 9.03 31.68 7.39
CA GLN A 134 10.05 31.76 8.44
C GLN A 134 10.21 30.44 9.22
N VAL A 135 10.25 29.33 8.50
CA VAL A 135 10.25 27.99 9.12
C VAL A 135 11.56 27.77 9.90
N ARG A 136 11.44 27.55 11.21
CA ARG A 136 12.60 27.37 12.10
C ARG A 136 13.46 26.15 11.75
N THR A 137 12.84 25.04 11.35
CA THR A 137 13.55 23.80 11.00
C THR A 137 12.75 23.04 9.95
N ALA A 138 13.36 22.70 8.82
CA ALA A 138 12.75 21.89 7.78
C ALA A 138 13.76 20.84 7.29
N VAL A 139 13.27 19.68 6.86
CA VAL A 139 14.10 18.64 6.24
C VAL A 139 13.78 18.62 4.75
N ILE A 140 14.69 19.15 3.94
CA ILE A 140 14.54 19.16 2.48
C ILE A 140 15.36 18.01 1.89
N ILE A 141 14.71 17.13 1.12
CA ILE A 141 15.40 16.17 0.26
C ILE A 141 15.39 16.72 -1.16
N ALA A 142 16.59 16.89 -1.71
CA ALA A 142 16.79 17.36 -3.07
C ALA A 142 17.96 16.61 -3.73
N PRO A 143 17.96 16.48 -5.06
CA PRO A 143 19.11 15.93 -5.77
C PRO A 143 20.33 16.88 -5.65
N LYS A 144 21.55 16.33 -5.66
CA LYS A 144 22.76 17.16 -5.61
C LYS A 144 23.12 17.65 -7.03
N TRP A 145 22.51 18.75 -7.46
CA TRP A 145 22.69 19.30 -8.82
C TRP A 145 23.18 20.75 -8.81
N PRO A 146 24.50 20.99 -8.72
CA PRO A 146 25.08 22.34 -8.60
C PRO A 146 24.71 23.34 -9.70
N GLY A 147 24.45 22.85 -10.92
CA GLY A 147 24.10 23.69 -12.07
C GLY A 147 22.62 24.10 -12.16
N GLN A 148 21.79 23.75 -11.17
CA GLN A 148 20.36 24.07 -11.20
C GLN A 148 20.06 25.41 -10.53
N TYR A 149 19.09 26.13 -11.11
CA TYR A 149 18.70 27.48 -10.67
C TYR A 149 18.25 27.56 -9.20
N TRP A 150 17.74 26.46 -8.63
CA TRP A 150 17.32 26.37 -7.23
C TRP A 150 18.42 25.95 -6.26
N TYR A 151 19.57 25.47 -6.76
CA TYR A 151 20.60 24.87 -5.91
C TYR A 151 21.29 25.92 -5.03
N THR A 152 21.54 27.12 -5.55
CA THR A 152 22.11 28.22 -4.76
C THR A 152 21.17 28.65 -3.63
N GLU A 153 19.88 28.86 -3.93
CA GLU A 153 18.89 29.20 -2.90
C GLU A 153 18.73 28.09 -1.85
N LEU A 154 18.89 26.82 -2.23
CA LEU A 154 18.88 25.70 -1.29
C LEU A 154 20.07 25.78 -0.32
N LEU A 155 21.27 26.06 -0.83
CA LEU A 155 22.47 26.19 -0.01
C LEU A 155 22.37 27.35 0.98
N GLU A 156 21.76 28.47 0.58
CA GLU A 156 21.56 29.64 1.45
C GLU A 156 20.77 29.31 2.73
N ILE A 157 19.82 28.37 2.66
CA ILE A 157 19.00 27.96 3.81
C ILE A 157 19.50 26.66 4.47
N THR A 158 20.58 26.07 3.96
CA THR A 158 21.09 24.80 4.46
C THR A 158 21.94 25.00 5.71
N VAL A 159 21.48 24.48 6.83
CA VAL A 159 22.25 24.46 8.10
C VAL A 159 23.15 23.22 8.19
N GLN A 160 22.62 22.06 7.78
CA GLN A 160 23.35 20.79 7.79
C GLN A 160 22.93 19.95 6.57
N MET A 161 23.87 19.22 6.00
CA MET A 161 23.65 18.36 4.83
C MET A 161 24.17 16.95 5.08
N ILE A 162 23.37 15.95 4.73
CA ILE A 162 23.79 14.53 4.67
C ILE A 162 23.57 14.02 3.26
N ARG A 163 24.58 13.35 2.69
CA ARG A 163 24.43 12.65 1.42
C ARG A 163 23.76 11.30 1.65
N LEU A 164 22.54 11.13 1.14
CA LEU A 164 21.75 9.89 1.33
C LEU A 164 22.24 8.70 0.50
N GLY A 165 23.01 8.95 -0.57
CA GLY A 165 23.46 7.93 -1.51
C GLY A 165 23.06 8.27 -2.95
N GLN A 166 23.22 7.30 -3.86
CA GLN A 166 22.74 7.43 -5.24
C GLN A 166 21.21 7.27 -5.31
N SER A 167 20.58 7.87 -6.32
CA SER A 167 19.11 7.92 -6.41
C SER A 167 18.48 6.52 -6.51
N GLU A 168 19.18 5.56 -7.13
CA GLU A 168 18.76 4.16 -7.26
C GLU A 168 18.74 3.41 -5.93
N GLN A 169 19.50 3.88 -4.94
CA GLN A 169 19.62 3.25 -3.62
C GLN A 169 18.64 3.86 -2.59
N VAL A 170 18.24 5.12 -2.81
CA VAL A 170 17.42 5.92 -1.88
C VAL A 170 15.92 5.78 -2.16
N LEU A 171 15.53 5.58 -3.43
CA LEU A 171 14.14 5.39 -3.87
C LEU A 171 13.78 3.90 -3.98
N ILE A 172 12.50 3.51 -3.79
CA ILE A 172 12.06 2.11 -3.95
C ILE A 172 12.22 1.65 -5.42
N PRO A 173 13.21 0.80 -5.77
CA PRO A 173 13.54 0.50 -7.17
C PRO A 173 12.47 -0.32 -7.89
N GLY A 174 11.75 -1.19 -7.18
CA GLY A 174 10.79 -2.11 -7.79
C GLY A 174 9.59 -1.42 -8.46
N GLU A 175 9.12 -0.31 -7.90
CA GLU A 175 8.04 0.48 -8.52
C GLU A 175 8.55 1.21 -9.77
N ARG A 176 9.76 1.78 -9.71
CA ARG A 176 10.41 2.43 -10.86
C ARG A 176 10.60 1.43 -12.00
N LEU A 177 11.14 0.25 -11.70
CA LEU A 177 11.34 -0.83 -12.66
C LEU A 177 10.02 -1.20 -13.35
N PHE A 178 8.96 -1.41 -12.58
CA PHE A 178 7.65 -1.77 -13.11
C PHE A 178 7.09 -0.69 -14.05
N ARG A 179 7.01 0.56 -13.58
CA ARG A 179 6.45 1.67 -14.38
C ARG A 179 7.27 1.90 -15.64
N PHE A 180 8.60 1.95 -15.51
CA PHE A 180 9.51 2.12 -16.64
C PHE A 180 9.28 1.07 -17.73
N LEU A 181 9.25 -0.21 -17.37
CA LEU A 181 9.10 -1.31 -18.34
C LEU A 181 7.73 -1.32 -19.02
N LEU A 182 6.66 -0.98 -18.30
CA LEU A 182 5.32 -0.91 -18.88
C LEU A 182 5.15 0.31 -19.79
N GLU A 183 5.72 1.45 -19.43
CA GLU A 183 5.73 2.65 -20.28
C GLU A 183 6.57 2.45 -21.54
N ASP A 184 7.74 1.81 -21.41
CA ASP A 184 8.59 1.38 -22.53
C ASP A 184 7.91 0.30 -23.40
N TYR A 185 7.02 -0.51 -22.83
CA TYR A 185 6.12 -1.40 -23.58
C TYR A 185 5.10 -0.66 -24.44
N GLY A 186 4.86 0.63 -24.15
CA GLY A 186 3.93 1.48 -24.88
C GLY A 186 2.64 1.78 -24.11
N LEU A 187 2.55 1.38 -22.84
CA LEU A 187 1.41 1.74 -22.00
C LEU A 187 1.49 3.20 -21.58
N LYS A 188 0.37 3.92 -21.68
CA LYS A 188 0.25 5.28 -21.16
C LYS A 188 0.32 5.27 -19.64
N GLN A 189 0.93 6.29 -19.04
CA GLN A 189 1.03 6.47 -17.58
C GLN A 189 -0.30 6.30 -16.84
N ALA A 190 -1.39 6.87 -17.38
CA ALA A 190 -2.72 6.74 -16.80
C ALA A 190 -3.24 5.28 -16.76
N VAL A 191 -2.83 4.44 -17.71
CA VAL A 191 -3.17 3.01 -17.74
C VAL A 191 -2.36 2.27 -16.67
N VAL A 192 -1.04 2.53 -16.61
CA VAL A 192 -0.17 1.95 -15.58
C VAL A 192 -0.67 2.29 -14.17
N GLN A 193 -1.10 3.53 -13.95
CA GLN A 193 -1.66 3.96 -12.68
C GLN A 193 -2.92 3.18 -12.29
N ARG A 194 -3.86 2.97 -13.23
CA ARG A 194 -5.07 2.18 -12.98
C ARG A 194 -4.75 0.72 -12.65
N ILE A 195 -3.74 0.14 -13.29
CA ILE A 195 -3.27 -1.23 -13.00
C ILE A 195 -2.73 -1.30 -11.56
N VAL A 196 -1.90 -0.34 -11.16
CA VAL A 196 -1.35 -0.25 -9.80
C VAL A 196 -2.47 -0.13 -8.76
N GLU A 197 -3.46 0.71 -9.00
CA GLU A 197 -4.61 0.91 -8.11
C GLU A 197 -5.48 -0.34 -7.97
N ALA A 198 -5.66 -1.10 -9.07
CA ALA A 198 -6.44 -2.34 -9.10
C ALA A 198 -5.83 -3.48 -8.28
N TRP A 199 -4.51 -3.47 -8.06
CA TRP A 199 -3.83 -4.51 -7.27
C TRP A 199 -3.97 -4.34 -5.76
N HIS A 200 -4.54 -3.23 -5.28
CA HIS A 200 -4.82 -2.99 -3.86
C HIS A 200 -3.62 -3.38 -2.96
N GLY A 201 -3.84 -4.22 -1.94
CA GLY A 201 -2.78 -4.68 -1.02
C GLY A 201 -1.75 -5.64 -1.63
N GLN A 202 -1.96 -6.15 -2.85
CA GLN A 202 -1.00 -7.05 -3.52
C GLN A 202 0.17 -6.27 -4.12
N TRP A 203 -0.05 -5.01 -4.52
CA TRP A 203 0.97 -4.15 -5.12
C TRP A 203 2.25 -4.08 -4.28
N ARG A 204 2.11 -3.90 -2.96
CA ARG A 204 3.26 -3.82 -2.04
C ARG A 204 4.16 -5.05 -2.10
N ARG A 205 3.57 -6.26 -2.18
CA ARG A 205 4.34 -7.51 -2.26
C ARG A 205 5.06 -7.61 -3.60
N HIS A 206 4.41 -7.20 -4.69
CA HIS A 206 5.01 -7.15 -6.01
C HIS A 206 6.18 -6.15 -6.07
N VAL A 207 6.00 -4.92 -5.61
CA VAL A 207 7.07 -3.90 -5.58
C VAL A 207 8.26 -4.33 -4.74
N SER A 208 8.02 -4.93 -3.57
CA SER A 208 9.09 -5.46 -2.72
C SER A 208 9.90 -6.54 -3.44
N ALA A 209 9.23 -7.47 -4.13
CA ALA A 209 9.89 -8.49 -4.92
C ALA A 209 10.65 -7.94 -6.14
N LEU A 210 10.07 -6.96 -6.85
CA LEU A 210 10.72 -6.29 -7.99
C LEU A 210 11.92 -5.43 -7.57
N THR A 211 11.96 -4.97 -6.33
CA THR A 211 13.13 -4.29 -5.76
C THR A 211 14.32 -5.24 -5.66
N ILE A 212 14.08 -6.51 -5.32
CA ILE A 212 15.13 -7.54 -5.29
C ILE A 212 15.64 -7.82 -6.70
N LEU A 213 14.74 -7.88 -7.69
CA LEU A 213 15.10 -8.02 -9.10
C LEU A 213 15.94 -6.83 -9.60
N ALA A 214 15.54 -5.59 -9.28
CA ALA A 214 16.30 -4.40 -9.68
C ALA A 214 17.74 -4.43 -9.15
N LYS A 215 17.95 -4.85 -7.90
CA LYS A 215 19.29 -5.03 -7.31
C LYS A 215 20.09 -6.13 -8.01
N TYR A 216 19.45 -7.24 -8.35
CA TYR A 216 20.10 -8.32 -9.10
C TYR A 216 20.59 -7.83 -10.48
N LEU A 217 19.77 -7.08 -11.20
CA LEU A 217 20.16 -6.49 -12.48
C LEU A 217 21.35 -5.55 -12.33
N GLU A 218 21.31 -4.66 -11.31
CA GLU A 218 22.40 -3.74 -11.00
C GLU A 218 23.71 -4.48 -10.71
N GLN A 219 23.68 -5.54 -9.88
CA GLN A 219 24.85 -6.37 -9.55
C GLN A 219 25.45 -7.07 -10.78
N ASN A 220 24.61 -7.39 -11.77
CA ASN A 220 25.04 -8.01 -13.02
C ASN A 220 25.30 -6.98 -14.14
N ASN A 221 25.32 -5.68 -13.83
CA ASN A 221 25.48 -4.59 -14.79
C ASN A 221 24.47 -4.62 -15.96
N GLN A 222 23.26 -5.13 -15.73
CA GLN A 222 22.19 -5.22 -16.73
C GLN A 222 21.25 -4.02 -16.66
N GLN A 223 20.93 -3.44 -17.82
CA GLN A 223 19.94 -2.36 -17.90
C GLN A 223 18.52 -2.94 -17.82
N TRP A 224 17.61 -2.20 -17.19
CA TRP A 224 16.22 -2.64 -17.05
C TRP A 224 15.56 -2.98 -18.40
N LYS A 225 15.79 -2.15 -19.42
CA LYS A 225 15.24 -2.33 -20.78
C LYS A 225 15.62 -3.68 -21.41
N GLU A 226 16.71 -4.31 -20.98
CA GLU A 226 17.14 -5.63 -21.48
C GLU A 226 16.13 -6.72 -21.14
N LEU A 227 15.32 -6.52 -20.09
CA LEU A 227 14.20 -7.41 -19.76
C LEU A 227 13.14 -7.50 -20.87
N ARG A 228 13.10 -6.57 -21.82
CA ARG A 228 12.21 -6.60 -23.00
C ARG A 228 12.74 -7.46 -24.15
N ALA A 229 14.04 -7.73 -24.14
CA ALA A 229 14.77 -8.37 -25.22
C ALA A 229 15.40 -9.69 -24.77
N LEU A 230 14.88 -10.31 -23.70
CA LEU A 230 15.31 -11.64 -23.28
C LEU A 230 14.96 -12.66 -24.38
N GLU A 231 15.98 -13.34 -24.89
CA GLU A 231 15.81 -14.49 -25.79
C GLU A 231 15.20 -15.69 -25.06
N GLN A 232 15.58 -15.88 -23.79
CA GLN A 232 15.10 -16.99 -22.96
C GLN A 232 14.62 -16.48 -21.58
N PRO A 233 13.36 -16.03 -21.46
CA PRO A 233 12.80 -15.52 -20.21
C PRO A 233 12.83 -16.55 -19.09
N SER A 234 12.54 -17.81 -19.42
CA SER A 234 12.57 -18.93 -18.47
C SER A 234 13.95 -19.17 -17.85
N ALA A 235 15.01 -19.08 -18.65
CA ALA A 235 16.39 -19.20 -18.20
C ALA A 235 16.79 -18.02 -17.30
N PHE A 236 16.45 -16.79 -17.69
CA PHE A 236 16.67 -15.61 -16.87
C PHE A 236 15.98 -15.74 -15.50
N MET A 237 14.70 -16.14 -15.49
CA MET A 237 13.95 -16.37 -14.25
C MET A 237 14.61 -17.44 -13.36
N ALA A 238 15.07 -18.55 -13.96
CA ALA A 238 15.72 -19.62 -13.22
C ALA A 238 17.05 -19.16 -12.59
N ASN A 239 17.88 -18.44 -13.34
CA ASN A 239 19.15 -17.89 -12.85
C ASN A 239 18.94 -16.90 -11.72
N PHE A 240 18.00 -15.96 -11.89
CA PHE A 240 17.65 -15.00 -10.84
C PHE A 240 17.17 -15.70 -9.55
N LEU A 241 16.29 -16.70 -9.68
CA LEU A 241 15.78 -17.44 -8.51
C LEU A 241 16.87 -18.29 -7.85
N SER A 242 17.75 -18.92 -8.62
CA SER A 242 18.90 -19.68 -8.10
C SER A 242 19.83 -18.78 -7.31
N TYR A 243 20.17 -17.60 -7.87
CA TYR A 243 20.98 -16.61 -7.18
C TYR A 243 20.34 -16.20 -5.83
N GLN A 244 19.03 -15.96 -5.79
CA GLN A 244 18.36 -15.64 -4.53
C GLN A 244 18.39 -16.80 -3.52
N MET A 245 18.36 -18.06 -3.97
CA MET A 245 18.54 -19.22 -3.09
C MET A 245 19.95 -19.25 -2.48
N GLU A 246 20.97 -18.96 -3.28
CA GLU A 246 22.37 -18.89 -2.83
C GLU A 246 22.59 -17.75 -1.82
N GLN A 247 21.90 -16.62 -1.99
CA GLN A 247 21.90 -15.51 -1.03
C GLN A 247 21.09 -15.80 0.25
N GLY A 248 20.55 -17.01 0.42
CA GLY A 248 19.80 -17.40 1.61
C GLY A 248 18.40 -16.77 1.72
N ALA A 249 17.79 -16.38 0.60
CA ALA A 249 16.44 -15.82 0.62
C ALA A 249 15.42 -16.81 1.21
N SER A 250 14.48 -16.30 2.02
CA SER A 250 13.42 -17.13 2.59
C SER A 250 12.51 -17.72 1.50
N ASP A 251 11.93 -18.90 1.76
CA ASP A 251 11.04 -19.57 0.81
C ASP A 251 9.84 -18.69 0.38
N ASN A 252 9.32 -17.84 1.28
CA ASN A 252 8.24 -16.88 0.97
C ASN A 252 8.73 -15.71 0.09
N SER A 253 9.98 -15.28 0.26
CA SER A 253 10.60 -14.28 -0.62
C SER A 253 10.76 -14.85 -2.02
N LEU A 254 11.28 -16.07 -2.17
CA LEU A 254 11.44 -16.76 -3.47
C LEU A 254 10.11 -16.92 -4.21
N LYS A 255 9.04 -17.30 -3.50
CA LYS A 255 7.68 -17.32 -4.07
C LYS A 255 7.21 -15.96 -4.56
N SER A 256 7.46 -14.91 -3.77
CA SER A 256 7.10 -13.53 -4.13
C SER A 256 7.88 -13.05 -5.35
N CYS A 257 9.19 -13.30 -5.40
CA CYS A 257 10.06 -13.02 -6.53
C CYS A 257 9.59 -13.71 -7.82
N ARG A 258 9.35 -15.04 -7.75
CA ARG A 258 8.83 -15.81 -8.89
C ARG A 258 7.51 -15.22 -9.40
N GLY A 259 6.57 -14.96 -8.50
CA GLY A 259 5.25 -14.44 -8.86
C GLY A 259 5.29 -13.03 -9.44
N ALA A 260 6.10 -12.13 -8.86
CA ALA A 260 6.20 -10.76 -9.33
C ALA A 260 6.92 -10.65 -10.68
N LEU A 261 8.01 -11.39 -10.86
CA LEU A 261 8.72 -11.45 -12.12
C LEU A 261 7.83 -12.05 -13.22
N ALA A 262 7.08 -13.12 -12.90
CA ALA A 262 6.17 -13.71 -13.87
C ALA A 262 5.12 -12.71 -14.39
N VAL A 263 4.43 -12.02 -13.48
CA VAL A 263 3.43 -11.02 -13.85
C VAL A 263 4.04 -9.87 -14.67
N LEU A 264 5.22 -9.39 -14.28
CA LEU A 264 5.92 -8.35 -15.02
C LEU A 264 6.25 -8.80 -16.45
N LEU A 265 6.80 -10.01 -16.62
CA LEU A 265 7.15 -10.55 -17.93
C LEU A 265 5.91 -10.73 -18.82
N SER A 266 4.80 -11.26 -18.28
CA SER A 266 3.54 -11.36 -19.04
C SER A 266 3.03 -9.98 -19.49
N PHE A 267 3.15 -8.95 -18.64
CA PHE A 267 2.71 -7.59 -18.98
C PHE A 267 3.54 -6.91 -20.07
N ILE A 268 4.80 -7.31 -20.23
CA ILE A 268 5.70 -6.77 -21.26
C ILE A 268 5.79 -7.66 -22.50
N GLY A 269 4.84 -8.57 -22.67
CA GLY A 269 4.58 -9.27 -23.94
C GLY A 269 5.14 -10.68 -24.05
N TYR A 270 5.73 -11.25 -22.99
CA TYR A 270 6.14 -12.66 -23.01
C TYR A 270 4.95 -13.60 -22.88
N LYS A 271 5.04 -14.76 -23.54
CA LYS A 271 3.97 -15.75 -23.54
C LYS A 271 3.92 -16.48 -22.20
N GLU A 272 2.72 -16.95 -21.84
CA GLU A 272 2.48 -17.72 -20.61
C GLU A 272 3.37 -18.96 -20.51
N GLU A 273 3.63 -19.68 -21.62
CA GLU A 273 4.55 -20.83 -21.62
C GLU A 273 6.01 -20.47 -21.32
N GLU A 274 6.46 -19.27 -21.70
CA GLU A 274 7.83 -18.78 -21.45
C GLU A 274 8.00 -18.39 -19.98
N VAL A 275 6.96 -17.75 -19.43
CA VAL A 275 6.92 -17.26 -18.05
C VAL A 275 6.64 -18.37 -17.03
N HIS A 276 5.78 -19.32 -17.37
CA HIS A 276 5.40 -20.45 -16.52
C HIS A 276 6.01 -21.78 -16.99
N SER A 277 7.30 -21.72 -17.34
CA SER A 277 8.07 -22.86 -17.83
C SER A 277 8.22 -24.01 -16.80
N LYS A 278 8.34 -25.24 -17.32
CA LYS A 278 8.66 -26.44 -16.53
C LYS A 278 10.01 -26.32 -15.79
N LEU A 279 10.96 -25.59 -16.37
CA LEU A 279 12.27 -25.31 -15.77
C LEU A 279 12.12 -24.58 -14.42
N VAL A 280 11.43 -23.43 -14.44
CA VAL A 280 11.20 -22.63 -13.22
C VAL A 280 10.34 -23.40 -12.22
N ALA A 281 9.37 -24.19 -12.70
CA ALA A 281 8.53 -25.03 -11.84
C ALA A 281 9.36 -26.10 -11.10
N GLN A 282 10.30 -26.76 -11.79
CA GLN A 282 11.15 -27.79 -11.20
C GLN A 282 12.15 -27.18 -10.20
N LEU A 283 12.77 -26.05 -10.54
CA LEU A 283 13.66 -25.31 -9.63
C LEU A 283 12.94 -24.93 -8.32
N MET A 284 11.69 -24.48 -8.44
CA MET A 284 10.90 -24.05 -7.27
C MET A 284 10.28 -25.19 -6.49
N LYS A 285 10.32 -26.44 -6.98
CA LYS A 285 9.65 -27.59 -6.35
C LYS A 285 10.08 -27.80 -4.88
N PRO A 286 11.38 -27.74 -4.50
CA PRO A 286 11.79 -27.90 -3.10
C PRO A 286 11.25 -26.79 -2.19
N VAL A 287 11.29 -25.53 -2.66
CA VAL A 287 10.73 -24.36 -1.97
C VAL A 287 9.23 -24.54 -1.74
N LEU A 288 8.51 -24.98 -2.77
CA LEU A 288 7.07 -25.25 -2.68
C LEU A 288 6.77 -26.37 -1.68
N MET A 289 7.59 -27.43 -1.63
CA MET A 289 7.38 -28.54 -0.68
C MET A 289 7.62 -28.12 0.77
N ARG A 290 8.69 -27.38 1.07
CA ARG A 290 8.99 -26.91 2.43
C ARG A 290 7.94 -25.98 3.01
N THR A 291 7.24 -25.26 2.13
CA THR A 291 6.21 -24.29 2.49
C THR A 291 4.79 -24.82 2.36
N ARG A 292 4.62 -26.07 1.92
CA ARG A 292 3.31 -26.73 2.06
C ARG A 292 3.00 -26.84 3.55
N HIS A 293 1.73 -26.63 3.88
CA HIS A 293 1.25 -26.89 5.23
C HIS A 293 1.59 -28.35 5.55
N ARG A 294 2.30 -28.60 6.65
CA ARG A 294 2.44 -29.96 7.14
C ARG A 294 1.05 -30.39 7.61
N ASP A 295 0.60 -31.56 7.20
CA ASP A 295 -0.65 -32.16 7.72
C ASP A 295 -0.42 -32.59 9.18
N ARG A 296 -0.35 -31.59 10.05
CA ARG A 296 -0.34 -31.75 11.51
C ARG A 296 -1.74 -31.40 12.00
N GLU A 297 -2.13 -32.05 13.09
CA GLU A 297 -3.26 -31.62 13.88
C GLU A 297 -3.05 -30.14 14.23
N ILE A 298 -3.98 -29.29 13.77
CA ILE A 298 -3.92 -27.86 14.06
C ILE A 298 -4.65 -27.71 15.37
N GLU A 299 -3.97 -27.16 16.39
CA GLU A 299 -4.58 -26.81 17.67
C GLU A 299 -5.84 -25.96 17.41
N GLN A 300 -7.00 -26.40 17.87
CA GLN A 300 -8.27 -25.68 17.73
C GLN A 300 -8.75 -25.18 19.09
N TRP A 301 -9.60 -24.16 19.09
CA TRP A 301 -10.26 -23.64 20.29
C TRP A 301 -11.78 -23.63 20.08
N ASP A 302 -12.53 -23.84 21.16
CA ASP A 302 -14.00 -23.88 21.10
C ASP A 302 -14.57 -22.46 20.98
N LEU A 303 -15.38 -22.22 19.93
CA LEU A 303 -16.08 -20.96 19.72
C LEU A 303 -16.89 -20.51 20.95
N ASN A 304 -17.40 -21.44 21.76
CA ASN A 304 -18.17 -21.14 22.96
C ASN A 304 -17.38 -20.26 23.94
N ILE A 305 -16.06 -20.42 24.03
CA ILE A 305 -15.20 -19.59 24.89
C ILE A 305 -15.33 -18.10 24.53
N LEU A 306 -15.36 -17.79 23.23
CA LEU A 306 -15.52 -16.41 22.76
C LEU A 306 -16.97 -15.92 22.91
N LEU A 307 -17.96 -16.79 22.68
CA LEU A 307 -19.37 -16.44 22.86
C LEU A 307 -19.70 -16.14 24.33
N GLU A 308 -19.17 -16.92 25.27
CA GLU A 308 -19.28 -16.68 26.71
C GLU A 308 -18.64 -15.34 27.11
N GLN A 309 -17.50 -14.99 26.52
CA GLN A 309 -16.92 -13.67 26.74
C GLN A 309 -17.82 -12.56 26.21
N ILE A 310 -18.43 -12.74 25.03
CA ILE A 310 -19.39 -11.77 24.48
C ILE A 310 -20.63 -11.61 25.37
N VAL A 311 -21.11 -12.70 25.97
CA VAL A 311 -22.19 -12.65 26.97
C VAL A 311 -21.78 -11.79 28.17
N LYS A 312 -20.53 -11.89 28.65
CA LYS A 312 -20.02 -11.01 29.71
C LYS A 312 -19.92 -9.55 29.26
N GLU A 313 -19.49 -9.29 28.02
CA GLU A 313 -19.48 -7.93 27.48
C GLU A 313 -20.89 -7.32 27.43
N GLU A 314 -21.95 -8.11 27.22
CA GLU A 314 -23.31 -7.57 27.20
C GLU A 314 -23.74 -6.99 28.55
N VAL A 315 -23.30 -7.60 29.65
CA VAL A 315 -23.54 -7.07 31.00
C VAL A 315 -22.88 -5.69 31.14
N GLU A 316 -21.66 -5.54 30.63
CA GLU A 316 -20.94 -4.26 30.63
C GLU A 316 -21.56 -3.23 29.66
N LEU A 317 -22.13 -3.69 28.54
CA LEU A 317 -22.90 -2.85 27.63
C LEU A 317 -24.12 -2.25 28.32
N LEU A 318 -24.89 -3.07 29.05
CA LEU A 318 -26.07 -2.63 29.81
C LEU A 318 -25.70 -1.66 30.94
N ARG A 319 -24.51 -1.81 31.53
CA ARG A 319 -23.95 -0.89 32.52
C ARG A 319 -23.37 0.39 31.91
N SER A 320 -23.38 0.53 30.58
CA SER A 320 -22.75 1.65 29.86
C SER A 320 -21.24 1.76 30.09
N ASN A 321 -20.57 0.65 30.42
CA ASN A 321 -19.14 0.60 30.70
C ASN A 321 -18.29 0.33 29.43
N LEU A 322 -18.91 -0.09 28.34
CA LEU A 322 -18.20 -0.31 27.08
C LEU A 322 -18.04 0.98 26.29
N SER A 323 -16.82 1.20 25.81
CA SER A 323 -16.55 2.21 24.80
C SER A 323 -17.21 1.85 23.46
N ILE A 324 -17.46 2.87 22.63
CA ILE A 324 -17.97 2.70 21.25
C ILE A 324 -17.09 1.71 20.46
N GLU A 325 -15.77 1.72 20.71
CA GLU A 325 -14.81 0.86 20.02
C GLU A 325 -14.90 -0.60 20.48
N GLU A 326 -15.20 -0.84 21.76
CA GLU A 326 -15.44 -2.19 22.29
C GLU A 326 -16.75 -2.74 21.75
N THR A 327 -17.83 -1.94 21.76
CA THR A 327 -19.12 -2.33 21.16
C THR A 327 -18.99 -2.61 19.67
N MET A 328 -18.21 -1.80 18.94
CA MET A 328 -17.84 -2.05 17.54
C MET A 328 -17.11 -3.39 17.39
N THR A 329 -16.14 -3.66 18.27
CA THR A 329 -15.31 -4.87 18.20
C THR A 329 -16.14 -6.13 18.41
N VAL A 330 -17.08 -6.11 19.37
CA VAL A 330 -18.02 -7.21 19.59
C VAL A 330 -18.96 -7.36 18.40
N SER A 331 -19.55 -6.26 17.92
CA SER A 331 -20.41 -6.26 16.74
C SER A 331 -19.72 -6.86 15.50
N LEU A 332 -18.51 -6.40 15.18
CA LEU A 332 -17.69 -6.92 14.08
C LEU A 332 -17.34 -8.40 14.26
N THR A 333 -17.04 -8.83 15.48
CA THR A 333 -16.74 -10.24 15.79
C THR A 333 -17.98 -11.12 15.57
N LEU A 334 -19.16 -10.66 15.99
CA LEU A 334 -20.42 -11.35 15.73
C LEU A 334 -20.74 -11.38 14.23
N CYS A 335 -20.50 -10.29 13.49
CA CYS A 335 -20.62 -10.30 12.04
C CYS A 335 -19.72 -11.39 11.43
N MET A 336 -18.47 -11.51 11.88
CA MET A 336 -17.56 -12.57 11.42
C MET A 336 -18.08 -13.98 11.73
N ILE A 337 -18.65 -14.20 12.92
CA ILE A 337 -19.19 -15.51 13.33
C ILE A 337 -20.43 -15.85 12.49
N PHE A 338 -21.41 -14.95 12.41
CA PHE A 338 -22.70 -15.23 11.78
C PHE A 338 -22.67 -15.23 10.25
N THR A 339 -21.66 -14.63 9.63
CA THR A 339 -21.48 -14.65 8.17
C THR A 339 -20.34 -15.56 7.72
N VAL A 340 -19.53 -16.02 8.67
CA VAL A 340 -18.24 -16.67 8.45
C VAL A 340 -17.29 -15.81 7.60
N ALA A 341 -17.58 -14.53 7.35
CA ALA A 341 -16.79 -13.68 6.47
C ALA A 341 -15.40 -13.40 7.06
N ARG A 342 -14.42 -13.17 6.18
CA ARG A 342 -13.10 -12.70 6.61
C ARG A 342 -13.19 -11.25 7.06
N LEU A 343 -12.34 -10.87 8.00
CA LEU A 343 -12.19 -9.47 8.41
C LEU A 343 -11.96 -8.53 7.21
N ALA A 344 -11.20 -8.96 6.20
CA ALA A 344 -10.96 -8.14 5.01
C ALA A 344 -12.23 -7.94 4.14
N GLU A 345 -13.14 -8.90 4.13
CA GLU A 345 -14.43 -8.80 3.42
C GLU A 345 -15.34 -7.82 4.20
N LEU A 346 -15.48 -7.99 5.52
CA LEU A 346 -16.26 -7.06 6.34
C LEU A 346 -15.68 -5.64 6.36
N PHE A 347 -14.36 -5.50 6.32
CA PHE A 347 -13.70 -4.19 6.25
C PHE A 347 -14.09 -3.42 4.97
N ARG A 348 -14.27 -4.12 3.84
CA ARG A 348 -14.68 -3.51 2.57
C ARG A 348 -16.20 -3.37 2.44
N ALA A 349 -16.96 -3.89 3.40
CA ALA A 349 -18.40 -3.96 3.27
C ALA A 349 -19.06 -2.58 3.33
N THR A 350 -20.22 -2.47 2.67
CA THR A 350 -21.14 -1.33 2.75
C THR A 350 -22.48 -1.80 3.31
N LEU A 351 -23.18 -0.92 4.00
CA LEU A 351 -24.53 -1.22 4.49
C LEU A 351 -25.53 -1.00 3.33
N ILE A 352 -26.30 -2.03 3.01
CA ILE A 352 -27.40 -1.93 2.02
C ILE A 352 -28.72 -1.62 2.73
N ASN A 353 -29.02 -2.39 3.78
CA ASN A 353 -30.30 -2.32 4.46
C ASN A 353 -30.14 -2.63 5.95
N GLU A 354 -30.94 -1.96 6.77
CA GLU A 354 -31.05 -2.19 8.20
C GLU A 354 -32.53 -2.16 8.61
N THR A 355 -32.96 -3.22 9.29
CA THR A 355 -34.32 -3.35 9.83
C THR A 355 -34.27 -3.82 11.29
N GLU A 356 -35.42 -3.88 11.96
CA GLU A 356 -35.54 -4.47 13.30
C GLU A 356 -35.14 -5.96 13.38
N LYS A 357 -35.18 -6.69 12.26
CA LYS A 357 -35.01 -8.14 12.23
C LYS A 357 -33.73 -8.58 11.52
N GLU A 358 -33.19 -7.75 10.64
CA GLU A 358 -32.12 -8.12 9.72
C GLU A 358 -31.25 -6.92 9.32
N ILE A 359 -29.96 -7.17 9.12
CA ILE A 359 -28.99 -6.26 8.52
C ILE A 359 -28.42 -6.93 7.26
N THR A 360 -28.31 -6.17 6.18
CA THR A 360 -27.73 -6.65 4.92
C THR A 360 -26.51 -5.81 4.57
N LEU A 361 -25.36 -6.48 4.43
CA LEU A 361 -24.11 -5.88 4.02
C LEU A 361 -23.72 -6.35 2.62
N GLU A 362 -23.24 -5.45 1.76
CA GLU A 362 -22.61 -5.81 0.49
C GLU A 362 -21.11 -5.89 0.69
N THR A 363 -20.44 -6.88 0.10
CA THR A 363 -18.98 -6.89 0.04
C THR A 363 -18.44 -7.58 -1.20
N VAL A 364 -17.16 -7.34 -1.49
CA VAL A 364 -16.45 -7.94 -2.62
C VAL A 364 -15.49 -9.01 -2.13
N ILE A 365 -15.73 -10.25 -2.56
CA ILE A 365 -14.72 -11.31 -2.49
C ILE A 365 -13.76 -11.11 -3.66
N LEU A 366 -12.50 -10.79 -3.36
CA LEU A 366 -11.45 -10.61 -4.37
C LEU A 366 -10.75 -11.92 -4.77
N LYS A 367 -11.00 -13.03 -4.08
CA LYS A 367 -10.43 -14.34 -4.41
C LYS A 367 -11.18 -14.92 -5.62
N LYS A 368 -10.46 -15.51 -6.59
CA LYS A 368 -11.02 -15.95 -7.88
C LYS A 368 -12.19 -16.95 -7.73
N PRO A 369 -13.28 -16.81 -8.51
CA PRO A 369 -13.63 -15.62 -9.31
C PRO A 369 -14.06 -14.46 -8.40
N PRO A 370 -13.61 -13.21 -8.67
CA PRO A 370 -14.07 -12.05 -7.93
C PRO A 370 -15.58 -11.90 -8.06
N ARG A 371 -16.26 -11.63 -6.96
CA ARG A 371 -17.72 -11.46 -6.97
C ARG A 371 -18.18 -10.58 -5.83
N ILE A 372 -19.27 -9.87 -6.08
CA ILE A 372 -20.03 -9.15 -5.07
C ILE A 372 -20.95 -10.16 -4.38
N ILE A 373 -21.04 -10.09 -3.06
CA ILE A 373 -21.91 -10.92 -2.25
C ILE A 373 -22.69 -10.08 -1.25
N GLU A 374 -23.88 -10.55 -0.90
CA GLU A 374 -24.68 -10.02 0.20
C GLU A 374 -24.51 -10.91 1.44
N LEU A 375 -24.19 -10.29 2.56
CA LEU A 375 -24.12 -10.90 3.87
C LEU A 375 -25.34 -10.48 4.69
N LYS A 376 -26.21 -11.45 5.02
CA LYS A 376 -27.44 -11.21 5.77
C LYS A 376 -27.29 -11.67 7.22
N LEU A 377 -27.45 -10.74 8.15
CA LEU A 377 -27.37 -10.95 9.59
C LEU A 377 -28.77 -10.85 10.17
N LYS A 378 -29.30 -11.96 10.65
CA LYS A 378 -30.65 -12.03 11.24
C LYS A 378 -30.59 -11.92 12.76
N LYS A 379 -31.68 -11.44 13.34
CA LYS A 379 -31.87 -11.40 14.80
C LYS A 379 -31.75 -12.82 15.36
N ALA A 380 -30.85 -13.02 16.31
CA ALA A 380 -30.72 -14.28 17.03
C ALA A 380 -31.76 -14.35 18.17
N LEU A 381 -32.13 -15.58 18.55
CA LEU A 381 -33.01 -15.82 19.70
C LEU A 381 -32.38 -15.31 20.99
N ASP A 382 -31.15 -15.74 21.26
CA ASP A 382 -30.36 -15.24 22.38
C ASP A 382 -29.92 -13.79 22.08
N GLN A 383 -30.50 -12.85 22.81
CA GLN A 383 -30.19 -11.42 22.65
C GLN A 383 -28.72 -11.12 23.00
N ARG A 384 -28.12 -11.91 23.89
CA ARG A 384 -26.78 -11.63 24.43
C ARG A 384 -25.68 -11.76 23.38
N VAL A 385 -25.91 -12.60 22.39
CA VAL A 385 -25.02 -12.82 21.23
C VAL A 385 -25.67 -12.39 19.92
N CYS A 386 -26.75 -11.60 19.97
CA CYS A 386 -27.51 -11.23 18.78
C CYS A 386 -26.76 -10.18 17.93
N PRO A 387 -26.40 -10.50 16.66
CA PRO A 387 -25.64 -9.57 15.83
C PRO A 387 -26.41 -8.29 15.53
N VAL A 388 -27.74 -8.37 15.35
CA VAL A 388 -28.59 -7.18 15.09
C VAL A 388 -28.63 -6.24 16.30
N ARG A 389 -28.66 -6.79 17.51
CA ARG A 389 -28.67 -5.99 18.76
C ARG A 389 -27.35 -5.27 18.95
N TRP A 390 -26.23 -6.00 18.87
CA TRP A 390 -24.89 -5.42 19.00
C TRP A 390 -24.57 -4.42 17.89
N TRP A 391 -25.03 -4.69 16.68
CA TRP A 391 -24.95 -3.74 15.58
C TRP A 391 -25.67 -2.44 15.93
N LYS A 392 -26.94 -2.48 16.33
CA LYS A 392 -27.70 -1.27 16.68
C LYS A 392 -27.09 -0.51 17.84
N ALA A 393 -26.64 -1.22 18.88
CA ALA A 393 -25.97 -0.61 20.03
C ALA A 393 -24.70 0.16 19.63
N TRP A 394 -23.98 -0.30 18.60
CA TRP A 394 -22.84 0.41 18.06
C TRP A 394 -23.24 1.48 17.02
N TYR A 395 -23.96 1.08 15.97
CA TYR A 395 -24.24 1.87 14.77
C TYR A 395 -25.07 3.13 15.09
N ASN A 396 -26.03 3.04 16.01
CA ASN A 396 -26.84 4.20 16.40
C ASN A 396 -26.06 5.21 17.24
N ASN A 397 -25.03 4.75 17.95
CA ASN A 397 -24.18 5.57 18.81
C ASN A 397 -22.87 6.00 18.13
N ARG A 398 -22.71 5.68 16.84
CA ARG A 398 -21.56 6.12 16.04
C ARG A 398 -21.72 7.59 15.63
N ASP A 399 -20.61 8.21 15.26
CA ASP A 399 -20.63 9.57 14.73
C ASP A 399 -21.40 9.65 13.40
N LYS A 400 -22.44 10.48 13.40
CA LYS A 400 -23.38 10.65 12.27
C LYS A 400 -22.75 11.36 11.07
N ASP A 401 -21.66 12.10 11.28
CA ASP A 401 -20.97 12.88 10.25
C ASP A 401 -20.11 12.02 9.30
N LEU A 402 -19.97 10.72 9.58
CA LEU A 402 -19.24 9.78 8.73
C LEU A 402 -20.18 9.07 7.77
N ASN A 403 -20.17 9.46 6.49
CA ASN A 403 -20.87 8.73 5.44
C ASN A 403 -20.23 7.32 5.27
N PRO A 404 -21.01 6.22 5.44
CA PRO A 404 -20.50 4.86 5.32
C PRO A 404 -20.27 4.49 3.84
N THR A 405 -19.20 5.03 3.25
CA THR A 405 -18.71 4.60 1.95
C THR A 405 -17.85 3.35 2.07
N THR A 406 -17.59 2.66 0.96
CA THR A 406 -16.82 1.41 0.89
C THR A 406 -15.46 1.55 1.61
N GLY A 407 -15.20 0.70 2.61
CA GLY A 407 -13.98 0.77 3.41
C GLY A 407 -14.03 1.70 4.63
N TYR A 408 -15.17 2.37 4.87
CA TYR A 408 -15.34 3.31 5.98
C TYR A 408 -16.42 2.92 7.01
N LEU A 409 -17.12 1.80 6.78
CA LEU A 409 -18.24 1.35 7.63
C LEU A 409 -17.87 1.25 9.12
N TRP A 410 -16.67 0.74 9.41
CA TRP A 410 -16.17 0.48 10.77
C TRP A 410 -15.33 1.63 11.34
N ASN A 411 -15.50 2.87 10.90
CA ASN A 411 -14.73 4.01 11.43
C ASN A 411 -15.45 4.72 12.59
N THR A 412 -14.65 5.35 13.45
CA THR A 412 -15.12 6.16 14.59
C THR A 412 -14.43 7.53 14.57
N SER A 413 -15.19 8.62 14.70
CA SER A 413 -14.67 9.99 14.56
C SER A 413 -13.76 10.40 15.72
N LYS A 414 -14.06 9.90 16.93
CA LYS A 414 -13.43 10.29 18.22
C LYS A 414 -11.89 10.27 18.30
N LEU A 415 -11.18 9.67 17.34
CA LEU A 415 -9.71 9.58 17.37
C LEU A 415 -8.98 10.26 16.20
N ASN A 416 -9.67 10.89 15.23
CA ASN A 416 -9.04 11.30 13.97
C ASN A 416 -8.23 10.16 13.29
N ARG A 417 -8.65 8.90 13.49
CA ARG A 417 -7.95 7.70 12.98
C ARG A 417 -8.93 6.82 12.20
N THR A 418 -8.64 6.60 10.92
CA THR A 418 -9.27 5.51 10.17
C THR A 418 -8.89 4.18 10.78
N ASN A 419 -9.86 3.29 10.91
CA ASN A 419 -9.56 1.90 11.15
C ASN A 419 -8.87 1.30 9.93
N SER A 420 -7.85 0.51 10.21
CA SER A 420 -7.17 -0.35 9.23
C SER A 420 -7.51 -1.81 9.54
N PRO A 421 -7.35 -2.73 8.59
CA PRO A 421 -7.50 -4.16 8.88
C PRO A 421 -6.65 -4.61 10.08
N ASP A 422 -5.46 -4.04 10.24
CA ASP A 422 -4.57 -4.34 11.36
C ASP A 422 -5.07 -3.80 12.70
N SER A 423 -5.65 -2.59 12.73
CA SER A 423 -6.20 -2.03 13.98
C SER A 423 -7.43 -2.80 14.43
N LEU A 424 -8.33 -3.15 13.51
CA LEU A 424 -9.49 -4.00 13.81
C LEU A 424 -9.03 -5.40 14.27
N SER A 425 -8.04 -5.97 13.58
CA SER A 425 -7.46 -7.27 13.95
C SER A 425 -6.86 -7.26 15.35
N LYS A 426 -6.17 -6.17 15.76
CA LYS A 426 -5.65 -6.02 17.12
C LYS A 426 -6.76 -5.98 18.16
N ARG A 427 -7.87 -5.27 17.90
CA ARG A 427 -9.01 -5.18 18.81
C ARG A 427 -9.69 -6.54 18.99
N ILE A 428 -9.97 -7.25 17.89
CA ILE A 428 -10.55 -8.60 17.95
C ILE A 428 -9.62 -9.55 18.70
N ARG A 429 -8.30 -9.49 18.46
CA ARG A 429 -7.33 -10.29 19.24
C ARG A 429 -7.32 -9.93 20.73
N SER A 430 -7.56 -8.68 21.09
CA SER A 430 -7.71 -8.27 22.49
C SER A 430 -8.95 -8.91 23.13
N LEU A 431 -10.07 -8.93 22.41
CA LEU A 431 -11.29 -9.61 22.84
C LEU A 431 -11.07 -11.13 22.98
N MET A 432 -10.38 -11.76 22.02
CA MET A 432 -10.01 -13.17 22.09
C MET A 432 -9.13 -13.48 23.31
N GLN A 433 -8.14 -12.64 23.59
CA GLN A 433 -7.28 -12.79 24.77
C GLN A 433 -8.05 -12.58 26.07
N LYS A 434 -9.00 -11.64 26.10
CA LYS A 434 -9.91 -11.44 27.24
C LYS A 434 -10.76 -12.68 27.52
N ALA A 435 -11.11 -13.44 26.46
CA ALA A 435 -11.81 -14.72 26.57
C ALA A 435 -10.91 -15.89 27.02
N GLY A 436 -9.59 -15.69 27.17
CA GLY A 436 -8.64 -16.75 27.52
C GLY A 436 -8.06 -17.52 26.32
N ILE A 437 -8.31 -17.08 25.09
CA ILE A 437 -7.76 -17.71 23.88
C ILE A 437 -6.27 -17.35 23.76
N ALA A 438 -5.43 -18.37 23.52
CA ALA A 438 -3.99 -18.21 23.45
C ALA A 438 -3.56 -17.19 22.37
N ARG A 439 -2.51 -16.41 22.67
CA ARG A 439 -1.98 -15.35 21.79
C ARG A 439 -1.51 -15.84 20.41
N GLY A 440 -1.25 -17.14 20.27
CA GLY A 440 -0.89 -17.77 18.99
C GLY A 440 -2.03 -17.78 17.97
N PHE A 441 -3.29 -17.70 18.42
CA PHE A 441 -4.44 -17.68 17.54
C PHE A 441 -4.64 -16.29 16.91
N THR A 442 -4.86 -16.29 15.61
CA THR A 442 -5.15 -15.08 14.83
C THR A 442 -6.64 -14.92 14.60
N VAL A 443 -7.07 -13.74 14.16
CA VAL A 443 -8.48 -13.46 13.83
C VAL A 443 -9.05 -14.41 12.77
N THR A 444 -8.21 -14.97 11.90
CA THR A 444 -8.66 -15.98 10.92
C THR A 444 -9.07 -17.30 11.56
N SER A 445 -8.62 -17.59 12.78
CA SER A 445 -9.03 -18.78 13.53
C SER A 445 -10.50 -18.72 13.98
N VAL A 446 -11.09 -17.53 14.14
CA VAL A 446 -12.53 -17.37 14.48
C VAL A 446 -13.39 -18.08 13.44
N ARG A 447 -13.13 -17.84 12.15
CA ARG A 447 -13.80 -18.55 11.05
C ARG A 447 -13.64 -20.07 11.16
N SER A 448 -12.45 -20.53 11.55
CA SER A 448 -12.16 -21.96 11.68
C SER A 448 -13.00 -22.58 12.80
N ALA A 449 -13.01 -21.95 13.99
CA ALA A 449 -13.81 -22.36 15.14
C ALA A 449 -15.32 -22.33 14.84
N THR A 450 -15.80 -21.32 14.10
CA THR A 450 -17.20 -21.26 13.63
C THR A 450 -17.55 -22.42 12.73
N ILE A 451 -16.69 -22.75 11.75
CA ILE A 451 -16.95 -23.87 10.84
C ILE A 451 -16.96 -25.20 11.62
N THR A 452 -15.99 -25.42 12.52
CA THR A 452 -15.97 -26.60 13.40
C THR A 452 -17.26 -26.70 14.22
N LYS A 453 -17.72 -25.60 14.83
CA LYS A 453 -18.97 -25.58 15.60
C LYS A 453 -20.17 -25.96 14.74
N LEU A 454 -20.26 -25.46 13.51
CA LEU A 454 -21.34 -25.80 12.57
C LEU A 454 -21.33 -27.29 12.22
N ILE A 455 -20.15 -27.85 11.93
CA ILE A 455 -19.99 -29.28 11.63
C ILE A 455 -20.42 -30.13 12.84
N ASN A 456 -19.97 -29.77 14.05
CA ASN A 456 -20.35 -30.45 15.29
C ASN A 456 -21.84 -30.36 15.61
N MET A 457 -22.53 -29.34 15.09
CA MET A 457 -24.00 -29.19 15.19
C MET A 457 -24.75 -29.94 14.08
N GLY A 458 -24.06 -30.72 13.24
CA GLY A 458 -24.66 -31.55 12.19
C GLY A 458 -24.83 -30.86 10.84
N ALA A 459 -24.21 -29.70 10.61
CA ALA A 459 -24.24 -29.07 9.29
C ALA A 459 -23.45 -29.93 8.27
N ASN A 460 -24.10 -30.31 7.16
CA ASN A 460 -23.41 -31.05 6.11
C ASN A 460 -22.40 -30.18 5.34
N ALA A 461 -21.41 -30.82 4.71
CA ALA A 461 -20.32 -30.13 4.01
C ALA A 461 -20.82 -29.15 2.94
N THR A 462 -21.87 -29.51 2.18
CA THR A 462 -22.47 -28.65 1.15
C THR A 462 -23.11 -27.39 1.72
N ALA A 463 -23.77 -27.49 2.88
CA ALA A 463 -24.34 -26.35 3.58
C ALA A 463 -23.24 -25.43 4.11
N VAL A 464 -22.16 -26.01 4.65
CA VAL A 464 -20.97 -25.26 5.08
C VAL A 464 -20.30 -24.56 3.89
N ASP A 465 -20.10 -25.22 2.76
CA ASP A 465 -19.47 -24.63 1.56
C ASP A 465 -20.29 -23.45 1.02
N ARG A 466 -21.62 -23.61 0.91
CA ARG A 466 -22.54 -22.54 0.52
C ARG A 466 -22.50 -21.37 1.48
N PHE A 467 -22.53 -21.64 2.79
CA PHE A 467 -22.56 -20.63 3.84
C PHE A 467 -21.23 -19.88 3.98
N THR A 468 -20.12 -20.56 3.72
CA THR A 468 -18.77 -20.00 3.84
C THR A 468 -18.26 -19.35 2.55
N HIS A 469 -19.09 -19.35 1.50
CA HIS A 469 -18.79 -18.84 0.17
C HIS A 469 -17.50 -19.42 -0.42
N HIS A 470 -17.21 -20.69 -0.13
CA HIS A 470 -16.22 -21.45 -0.89
C HIS A 470 -16.81 -21.84 -2.25
N SER A 471 -16.00 -21.96 -3.31
CA SER A 471 -16.52 -22.46 -4.59
C SER A 471 -16.99 -23.90 -4.42
N ASP A 472 -18.09 -24.31 -5.06
CA ASP A 472 -18.65 -25.68 -4.99
C ASP A 472 -17.65 -26.80 -5.36
N VAL A 473 -16.48 -26.45 -5.91
CA VAL A 473 -15.38 -27.34 -6.31
C VAL A 473 -14.24 -27.40 -5.25
N ALA A 474 -14.33 -26.64 -4.16
CA ALA A 474 -13.20 -26.44 -3.25
C ALA A 474 -13.09 -27.55 -2.21
N SER A 475 -12.07 -28.41 -2.34
CA SER A 475 -11.52 -29.24 -1.26
C SER A 475 -11.06 -28.46 -0.02
N THR A 476 -11.23 -27.13 0.02
CA THR A 476 -10.71 -26.25 1.08
C THR A 476 -11.40 -26.48 2.43
N VAL A 477 -12.71 -26.74 2.46
CA VAL A 477 -13.37 -27.08 3.72
C VAL A 477 -12.87 -28.42 4.24
N ARG A 478 -12.77 -29.43 3.37
CA ARG A 478 -12.21 -30.73 3.75
C ARG A 478 -10.73 -30.68 4.17
N GLN A 479 -9.93 -29.86 3.50
CA GLN A 479 -8.48 -29.78 3.73
C GLN A 479 -8.12 -28.95 4.96
N TYR A 480 -8.93 -27.96 5.34
CA TYR A 480 -8.59 -27.02 6.41
C TYR A 480 -9.53 -27.09 7.63
N TYR A 481 -10.77 -27.57 7.49
CA TYR A 481 -11.82 -27.43 8.50
C TYR A 481 -12.57 -28.73 8.84
N ASP A 482 -12.64 -29.71 7.94
CA ASP A 482 -13.16 -31.06 8.20
C ASP A 482 -12.04 -31.91 8.82
N LYS A 483 -12.12 -32.17 10.13
CA LYS A 483 -11.05 -32.86 10.88
C LYS A 483 -11.59 -33.85 11.90
N ASN A 484 -12.74 -34.46 11.60
CA ASN A 484 -13.23 -35.61 12.35
C ASN A 484 -12.37 -36.84 12.11
#